data_AF-A0A7V3N4L5-F1
#
_entry.id   AF-A0A7V3N4L5-F1
#
_cell.length_a   1.000
_cell.length_b   1.000
_cell.length_c   1.000
_cell.angle_alpha   90.00
_cell.angle_beta   90.00
_cell.angle_gamma   90.00
#
_symmetry.space_group_name_H-M   'P 1'
#
loop_
_entity.id
_entity.type
_entity.pdbx_description
1 polymer ?
#
loop_
_entity_poly.entity_id
_entity_poly.type
_entity_poly.pdbx_seq_one_letter_code
_entity_poly.pdbx_strand_id
1 'polypeptide(L)'
;MSFLLAIFLSYYIFIPMDGSQFDHLRAYGVVYNSLRAGVKAEWILNYRGGSFILEDTKIVRELLSITGVSYELMPEEEVVDLKERSKNENFEFVILENAPKIAVYAPPYYEPWDDPVIMLLEYAQIPYERIYDEEVLSGRLKDFDWVHLHHEDFTGQF
;
A
#
# COMPACT_ATOMS: atom_id res chain seq x y z
N MET A 1 49.38 -2.10 9.14
CA MET A 1 48.05 -1.61 9.54
C MET A 1 47.07 -2.12 8.50
N SER A 2 46.38 -3.23 8.79
CA SER A 2 45.42 -3.82 7.85
C SER A 2 44.11 -3.06 7.98
N PHE A 3 43.72 -2.33 6.95
CA PHE A 3 42.38 -1.74 6.87
C PHE A 3 41.41 -2.86 6.43
N LEU A 4 40.58 -3.33 7.35
CA LEU A 4 39.40 -4.12 6.98
C LEU A 4 38.44 -3.16 6.26
N LEU A 5 38.27 -3.37 4.97
CA LEU A 5 37.18 -2.75 4.21
C LEU A 5 35.89 -3.43 4.66
N ALA A 6 35.07 -2.74 5.46
CA ALA A 6 33.73 -3.21 5.77
C ALA A 6 32.87 -3.04 4.52
N ILE A 7 32.45 -4.15 3.92
CA ILE A 7 31.47 -4.16 2.85
C ILE A 7 30.10 -3.99 3.52
N PHE A 8 29.45 -2.85 3.30
CA PHE A 8 28.06 -2.64 3.72
C PHE A 8 27.16 -3.20 2.62
N LEU A 9 26.50 -4.33 2.90
CA LEU A 9 25.42 -4.84 2.07
C LEU A 9 24.15 -4.03 2.39
N SER A 10 23.57 -3.42 1.36
CA SER A 10 22.28 -2.74 1.44
C SER A 10 21.18 -3.74 1.15
N TYR A 11 20.10 -3.68 1.94
CA TYR A 11 18.94 -4.55 1.78
C TYR A 11 17.68 -3.70 1.69
N TYR A 12 16.74 -4.17 0.89
CA TYR A 12 15.37 -3.71 0.86
C TYR A 12 14.47 -4.69 1.62
N ILE A 13 13.34 -4.17 2.07
CA ILE A 13 12.24 -4.98 2.56
C ILE A 13 11.40 -5.38 1.35
N PHE A 14 11.29 -6.68 1.12
CA PHE A 14 10.41 -7.25 0.11
C PHE A 14 9.17 -7.85 0.78
N ILE A 15 7.99 -7.38 0.40
CA ILE A 15 6.71 -7.89 0.87
C ILE A 15 6.10 -8.75 -0.25
N PRO A 16 6.18 -10.10 -0.17
CA PRO A 16 5.49 -10.95 -1.13
C PRO A 16 3.99 -10.79 -0.99
N MET A 17 3.26 -10.94 -2.10
CA MET A 17 1.80 -10.90 -2.14
C MET A 17 1.20 -12.17 -2.75
N ASP A 18 2.02 -13.20 -2.93
CA ASP A 18 1.59 -14.55 -3.30
C ASP A 18 1.11 -15.34 -2.07
N GLY A 19 0.97 -16.67 -2.20
CA GLY A 19 0.50 -17.53 -1.11
C GLY A 19 1.43 -17.63 0.12
N SER A 20 2.64 -17.03 0.08
CA SER A 20 3.55 -16.96 1.23
C SER A 20 3.22 -15.82 2.20
N GLN A 21 2.37 -14.89 1.79
CA GLN A 21 1.97 -13.77 2.63
C GLN A 21 0.94 -14.21 3.67
N PHE A 22 1.21 -13.88 4.94
CA PHE A 22 0.33 -14.21 6.05
C PHE A 22 -0.94 -13.34 6.08
N ASP A 23 -0.81 -12.06 5.73
CA ASP A 23 -1.93 -11.13 5.69
C ASP A 23 -1.78 -10.07 4.59
N HIS A 24 -2.42 -10.32 3.45
CA HIS A 24 -2.38 -9.42 2.30
C HIS A 24 -3.04 -8.07 2.56
N LEU A 25 -4.12 -8.01 3.34
CA LEU A 25 -4.85 -6.76 3.58
C LEU A 25 -4.01 -5.84 4.48
N ARG A 26 -3.41 -6.40 5.53
CA ARG A 26 -2.45 -5.66 6.36
C ARG A 26 -1.21 -5.24 5.59
N ALA A 27 -0.77 -6.03 4.60
CA ALA A 27 0.37 -5.66 3.76
C ALA A 27 0.12 -4.36 2.97
N TYR A 28 -1.06 -4.20 2.35
CA TYR A 28 -1.45 -2.92 1.75
C TYR A 28 -1.44 -1.78 2.77
N GLY A 29 -1.91 -2.05 3.99
CA GLY A 29 -1.82 -1.14 5.12
C GLY A 29 -0.40 -0.70 5.44
N VAL A 30 0.55 -1.64 5.54
CA VAL A 30 1.97 -1.34 5.79
C VAL A 30 2.53 -0.45 4.70
N VAL A 31 2.27 -0.76 3.42
CA VAL A 31 2.73 0.05 2.29
C VAL A 31 2.15 1.47 2.35
N TYR A 32 0.83 1.60 2.55
CA TYR A 32 0.17 2.90 2.66
C TYR A 32 0.76 3.74 3.82
N ASN A 33 0.90 3.14 5.00
CA ASN A 33 1.40 3.84 6.19
C ASN A 33 2.89 4.20 6.05
N SER A 34 3.66 3.42 5.28
CA SER A 34 5.05 3.74 4.94
C SER A 34 5.14 4.94 4.00
N LEU A 35 4.29 4.98 2.96
CA LEU A 35 4.17 6.13 2.05
C LEU A 35 3.75 7.39 2.81
N ARG A 36 2.82 7.27 3.77
CA ARG A 36 2.41 8.39 4.63
C ARG A 36 3.55 8.91 5.51
N ALA A 37 4.50 8.05 5.86
CA ALA A 37 5.72 8.41 6.58
C ALA A 37 6.84 8.95 5.67
N GLY A 38 6.57 9.11 4.36
CA GLY A 38 7.54 9.61 3.38
C GLY A 38 8.53 8.55 2.88
N VAL A 39 8.30 7.26 3.18
CA VAL A 39 9.11 6.15 2.65
C VAL A 39 8.55 5.72 1.32
N LYS A 40 9.36 5.77 0.26
CA LYS A 40 8.97 5.33 -1.08
C LYS A 40 8.81 3.80 -1.12
N ALA A 41 7.91 3.35 -1.98
CA ALA A 41 7.74 1.95 -2.29
C ALA A 41 7.77 1.72 -3.80
N GLU A 42 8.14 0.53 -4.22
CA GLU A 42 7.97 0.06 -5.59
C GLU A 42 6.98 -1.09 -5.59
N TRP A 43 5.92 -0.98 -6.39
CA TRP A 43 4.95 -2.03 -6.61
C TRP A 43 5.32 -2.83 -7.86
N ILE A 44 5.50 -4.13 -7.70
CA ILE A 44 5.90 -5.03 -8.78
C ILE A 44 4.66 -5.76 -9.30
N LEU A 45 4.01 -5.17 -10.30
CA LEU A 45 2.82 -5.72 -10.95
C LEU A 45 3.14 -7.09 -11.55
N ASN A 46 2.24 -8.06 -11.36
CA ASN A 46 2.37 -9.43 -11.88
C ASN A 46 3.60 -10.23 -11.38
N TYR A 47 4.34 -9.74 -10.38
CA TYR A 47 5.41 -10.50 -9.73
C TYR A 47 5.03 -10.87 -8.30
N ARG A 48 5.06 -12.18 -7.99
CA ARG A 48 4.69 -12.75 -6.68
C ARG A 48 3.42 -12.11 -6.10
N GLY A 49 2.35 -12.10 -6.89
CA GLY A 49 1.03 -11.59 -6.49
C GLY A 49 0.88 -10.06 -6.44
N GLY A 50 1.78 -9.30 -7.04
CA GLY A 50 1.77 -7.83 -6.94
C GLY A 50 2.56 -7.34 -5.73
N SER A 51 3.76 -7.88 -5.55
CA SER A 51 4.65 -7.64 -4.39
C SER A 51 5.16 -6.21 -4.29
N PHE A 52 5.68 -5.85 -3.11
CA PHE A 52 6.22 -4.52 -2.84
C PHE A 52 7.67 -4.56 -2.40
N ILE A 53 8.44 -3.55 -2.78
CA ILE A 53 9.79 -3.27 -2.28
C ILE A 53 9.75 -1.93 -1.55
N LEU A 54 10.32 -1.88 -0.35
CA LEU A 54 10.48 -0.65 0.43
C LEU A 54 11.92 -0.55 0.95
N GLU A 55 12.38 0.68 1.17
CA GLU A 55 13.62 0.92 1.90
C GLU A 55 13.54 0.30 3.31
N ASP A 56 14.62 -0.36 3.73
CA ASP A 56 14.72 -0.92 5.07
C ASP A 56 14.95 0.18 6.11
N THR A 57 13.84 0.75 6.58
CA THR A 57 13.84 1.81 7.60
C THR A 57 13.21 1.31 8.90
N LYS A 58 13.55 2.00 10.00
CA LYS A 58 12.99 1.68 11.32
C LYS A 58 11.45 1.71 11.32
N ILE A 59 10.84 2.68 10.65
CA ILE A 59 9.37 2.82 10.60
C ILE A 59 8.71 1.64 9.87
N VAL A 60 9.29 1.18 8.74
CA VAL A 60 8.76 0.03 8.01
C VAL A 60 8.89 -1.25 8.86
N ARG A 61 10.03 -1.46 9.51
CA ARG A 61 10.22 -2.61 10.42
C ARG A 61 9.24 -2.62 11.60
N GLU A 62 8.96 -1.46 12.18
CA GLU A 62 7.96 -1.34 13.26
C GLU A 62 6.56 -1.70 12.76
N LEU A 63 6.14 -1.16 11.60
CA LEU A 63 4.85 -1.48 10.97
C LEU A 63 4.69 -2.98 10.68
N LEU A 64 5.73 -3.62 10.15
CA LEU A 64 5.73 -5.08 9.90
C LEU A 64 5.62 -5.87 11.21
N SER A 65 6.37 -5.46 12.25
CA SER A 65 6.39 -6.16 13.53
C SER A 65 5.04 -6.13 14.26
N ILE A 66 4.26 -5.06 14.12
CA ILE A 66 2.95 -4.94 14.81
C ILE A 66 1.80 -5.53 13.99
N THR A 67 1.97 -5.67 12.67
CA THR A 67 0.91 -6.21 11.78
C THR A 67 1.03 -7.71 11.54
N GLY A 68 2.23 -8.29 11.69
CA GLY A 68 2.47 -9.71 11.40
C GLY A 68 2.57 -10.04 9.91
N VAL A 69 2.73 -9.02 9.05
CA VAL A 69 2.92 -9.17 7.61
C VAL A 69 4.26 -9.87 7.33
N SER A 70 4.23 -10.88 6.47
CA SER A 70 5.43 -11.58 6.01
C SER A 70 6.28 -10.65 5.16
N TYR A 71 7.59 -10.66 5.38
CA TYR A 71 8.57 -9.95 4.55
C TYR A 71 9.88 -10.73 4.45
N GLU A 72 10.65 -10.41 3.42
CA GLU A 72 11.98 -10.95 3.14
C GLU A 72 12.96 -9.76 3.06
N LEU A 73 14.24 -10.00 3.38
CA LEU A 73 15.30 -9.02 3.11
C LEU A 73 15.90 -9.33 1.73
N MET A 74 15.80 -8.39 0.81
CA MET A 74 16.27 -8.53 -0.56
C MET A 74 17.52 -7.66 -0.77
N PRO A 75 18.68 -8.24 -1.10
CA PRO A 75 19.89 -7.48 -1.42
C PRO A 75 19.65 -6.51 -2.59
N GLU A 76 20.36 -5.39 -2.59
CA GLU A 76 20.28 -4.42 -3.69
C GLU A 76 20.63 -5.03 -5.05
N GLU A 77 21.60 -5.95 -5.13
CA GLU A 77 21.93 -6.64 -6.38
C GLU A 77 20.74 -7.43 -6.95
N GLU A 78 19.93 -8.06 -6.10
CA GLU A 78 18.77 -8.84 -6.52
C GLU A 78 17.65 -7.93 -7.05
N VAL A 79 17.48 -6.74 -6.45
CA VAL A 79 16.54 -5.73 -6.96
C VAL A 79 16.95 -5.26 -8.35
N VAL A 80 18.25 -5.00 -8.57
CA VAL A 80 18.78 -4.59 -9.87
C VAL A 80 18.55 -5.68 -10.92
N ASP A 81 18.86 -6.93 -10.59
CA ASP A 81 18.64 -8.07 -11.48
C ASP A 81 17.15 -8.25 -11.83
N LEU A 82 16.26 -8.07 -10.84
CA LEU A 82 14.83 -8.17 -11.04
C LEU A 82 14.30 -7.05 -11.96
N LYS A 83 14.81 -5.82 -11.81
CA LYS A 83 14.49 -4.71 -12.73
C LYS A 83 14.97 -4.97 -14.14
N GLU A 84 16.15 -5.54 -14.34
CA GLU A 84 16.63 -5.92 -15.67
C GLU A 84 15.74 -7.02 -16.30
N ARG A 85 15.33 -8.02 -15.50
CA ARG A 85 14.40 -9.07 -15.95
C ARG A 85 13.04 -8.53 -16.37
N SER A 86 12.51 -7.50 -15.69
CA SER A 86 11.23 -6.88 -16.04
C SER A 86 11.16 -6.36 -17.49
N LYS A 87 12.31 -6.07 -18.11
CA LYS A 87 12.38 -5.63 -19.52
C LYS A 87 11.98 -6.72 -20.52
N ASN A 88 12.06 -7.99 -20.13
CA ASN A 88 11.83 -9.14 -21.02
C ASN A 88 10.81 -10.15 -20.47
N GLU A 89 10.34 -9.98 -19.23
CA GLU A 89 9.36 -10.84 -18.56
C GLU A 89 8.05 -10.07 -18.30
N ASN A 90 6.96 -10.78 -18.00
CA ASN A 90 5.63 -10.18 -17.85
C ASN A 90 5.38 -9.63 -16.43
N PHE A 91 6.19 -8.67 -15.99
CA PHE A 91 5.98 -7.91 -14.75
C PHE A 91 6.58 -6.51 -14.87
N GLU A 92 6.09 -5.56 -14.07
CA GLU A 92 6.44 -4.14 -14.18
C GLU A 92 6.62 -3.50 -12.80
N PHE A 93 7.54 -2.55 -12.70
CA PHE A 93 7.75 -1.74 -11.50
C PHE A 93 7.02 -0.40 -11.61
N VAL A 94 6.18 -0.11 -10.62
CA VAL A 94 5.51 1.18 -10.45
C VAL A 94 6.02 1.83 -9.17
N ILE A 95 6.57 3.04 -9.30
CA ILE A 95 7.05 3.82 -8.14
C ILE A 95 5.86 4.45 -7.44
N LEU A 96 5.79 4.27 -6.12
CA LEU A 96 4.82 4.89 -5.23
C LEU A 96 5.55 5.88 -4.31
N GLU A 97 5.16 7.15 -4.38
CA GLU A 97 5.83 8.22 -3.63
C GLU A 97 4.97 8.80 -2.50
N ASN A 98 3.65 8.85 -2.66
CA ASN A 98 2.74 9.48 -1.72
C ASN A 98 1.54 8.58 -1.43
N ALA A 99 1.08 8.59 -0.17
CA ALA A 99 -0.15 7.94 0.21
C ALA A 99 -1.35 8.79 -0.27
N PRO A 100 -2.31 8.21 -1.02
CA PRO A 100 -3.45 8.97 -1.51
C PRO A 100 -4.39 9.36 -0.36
N LYS A 101 -5.01 10.53 -0.47
CA LYS A 101 -6.16 10.91 0.33
C LYS A 101 -7.40 10.22 -0.20
N ILE A 102 -8.02 9.41 0.65
CA ILE A 102 -9.15 8.55 0.31
C ILE A 102 -10.43 9.14 0.89
N ALA A 103 -11.47 9.22 0.07
CA ALA A 103 -12.83 9.41 0.54
C ALA A 103 -13.71 8.19 0.26
N VAL A 104 -14.69 7.96 1.12
CA VAL A 104 -15.78 7.02 0.91
C VAL A 104 -17.07 7.80 0.88
N TYR A 105 -17.81 7.69 -0.22
CA TYR A 105 -19.15 8.26 -0.29
C TYR A 105 -20.12 7.34 0.46
N ALA A 106 -20.64 7.82 1.60
CA ALA A 106 -21.57 7.06 2.41
C ALA A 106 -22.46 7.99 3.25
N PRO A 107 -23.76 7.68 3.40
CA PRO A 107 -24.65 8.49 4.22
C PRO A 107 -24.25 8.46 5.71
N PRO A 108 -24.63 9.49 6.50
CA PRO A 108 -24.23 9.59 7.91
C PRO A 108 -24.81 8.49 8.81
N TYR A 109 -25.88 7.83 8.36
CA TYR A 109 -26.54 6.71 9.04
C TYR A 109 -26.06 5.33 8.58
N TYR A 110 -25.00 5.27 7.75
CA TYR A 110 -24.46 4.03 7.22
C TYR A 110 -23.69 3.24 8.29
N GLU A 111 -23.99 1.95 8.42
CA GLU A 111 -23.30 1.08 9.36
C GLU A 111 -22.04 0.46 8.72
N PRO A 112 -20.92 0.31 9.46
CA PRO A 112 -19.63 -0.10 8.87
C PRO A 112 -19.61 -1.46 8.18
N TRP A 113 -20.49 -2.40 8.56
CA TRP A 113 -20.55 -3.74 7.93
C TRP A 113 -21.30 -3.77 6.61
N ASP A 114 -21.97 -2.67 6.25
CA ASP A 114 -22.69 -2.54 4.99
C ASP A 114 -21.74 -2.21 3.82
N ASP A 115 -20.45 -1.90 4.06
CA ASP A 115 -19.45 -1.60 3.03
C ASP A 115 -18.18 -2.44 3.20
N PRO A 116 -17.95 -3.45 2.34
CA PRO A 116 -16.72 -4.26 2.36
C PRO A 116 -15.43 -3.46 2.20
N VAL A 117 -15.46 -2.33 1.48
CA VAL A 117 -14.30 -1.45 1.29
C VAL A 117 -14.02 -0.67 2.57
N ILE A 118 -15.02 -0.15 3.28
CA ILE A 118 -14.82 0.46 4.59
C ILE A 118 -14.20 -0.56 5.55
N MET A 119 -14.79 -1.76 5.64
CA MET A 119 -14.25 -2.82 6.50
C MET A 119 -12.80 -3.16 6.15
N LEU A 120 -12.45 -3.20 4.87
CA LEU A 120 -11.10 -3.46 4.39
C LEU A 120 -10.13 -2.33 4.75
N LEU A 121 -10.52 -1.07 4.55
CA LEU A 121 -9.70 0.10 4.90
C LEU A 121 -9.42 0.13 6.41
N GLU A 122 -10.44 -0.13 7.23
CA GLU A 122 -10.30 -0.22 8.69
C GLU A 122 -9.40 -1.39 9.09
N TYR A 123 -9.61 -2.57 8.51
CA TYR A 123 -8.77 -3.73 8.76
C TYR A 123 -7.32 -3.47 8.34
N ALA A 124 -7.08 -2.85 7.20
CA ALA A 124 -5.74 -2.48 6.73
C ALA A 124 -5.13 -1.28 7.48
N GLN A 125 -5.87 -0.61 8.37
CA GLN A 125 -5.47 0.65 9.02
C GLN A 125 -5.10 1.74 7.99
N ILE A 126 -5.90 1.86 6.94
CA ILE A 126 -5.81 2.92 5.93
C ILE A 126 -6.85 3.98 6.27
N PRO A 127 -6.45 5.22 6.59
CA PRO A 127 -7.38 6.30 6.89
C PRO A 127 -8.16 6.72 5.64
N TYR A 128 -9.43 7.05 5.87
CA TYR A 128 -10.33 7.60 4.86
C TYR A 128 -11.23 8.67 5.50
N GLU A 129 -11.81 9.53 4.67
CA GLU A 129 -12.87 10.46 5.10
C GLU A 129 -14.21 10.03 4.51
N ARG A 130 -15.27 10.06 5.32
CA ARG A 130 -16.64 9.89 4.81
C ARG A 130 -17.16 11.21 4.27
N ILE A 131 -17.70 11.19 3.07
CA ILE A 131 -18.34 12.33 2.42
C ILE A 131 -19.74 11.93 1.96
N TYR A 132 -20.65 12.90 1.87
CA TYR A 132 -21.98 12.67 1.30
C TYR A 132 -22.42 13.89 0.46
N ASP A 133 -23.72 14.01 0.20
CA ASP A 133 -24.30 15.05 -0.65
C ASP A 133 -23.80 16.47 -0.34
N GLU A 134 -23.78 16.88 0.93
CA GLU A 134 -23.39 18.24 1.31
C GLU A 134 -21.91 18.54 1.00
N GLU A 135 -21.01 17.60 1.31
CA GLU A 135 -19.59 17.70 1.00
C GLU A 135 -19.34 17.69 -0.52
N VAL A 136 -20.05 16.85 -1.26
CA VAL A 136 -19.95 16.77 -2.71
C VAL A 136 -20.43 18.06 -3.37
N LEU A 137 -21.61 18.55 -2.99
CA LEU A 137 -22.22 19.76 -3.53
C LEU A 137 -21.44 21.04 -3.17
N SER A 138 -20.72 21.02 -2.04
CA SER A 138 -19.79 22.11 -1.67
C SER A 138 -18.43 22.03 -2.39
N GLY A 139 -18.23 21.03 -3.25
CA GLY A 139 -17.06 20.90 -4.11
C GLY A 139 -15.83 20.28 -3.43
N ARG A 140 -16.02 19.52 -2.35
CA ARG A 140 -14.92 18.87 -1.60
C ARG A 140 -14.28 17.69 -2.31
N LEU A 141 -14.87 17.17 -3.39
CA LEU A 141 -14.30 16.05 -4.16
C LEU A 141 -12.84 16.30 -4.61
N LYS A 142 -12.49 17.55 -4.90
CA LYS A 142 -11.14 17.95 -5.32
C LYS A 142 -10.07 17.79 -4.23
N ASP A 143 -10.47 17.56 -2.98
CA ASP A 143 -9.56 17.45 -1.84
C ASP A 143 -8.99 16.02 -1.70
N PHE A 144 -9.51 15.07 -2.49
CA PHE A 144 -9.19 13.65 -2.44
C PHE A 144 -8.56 13.16 -3.74
N ASP A 145 -7.65 12.19 -3.62
CA ASP A 145 -7.00 11.55 -4.76
C ASP A 145 -7.80 10.35 -5.27
N TRP A 146 -8.58 9.72 -4.39
CA TRP A 146 -9.43 8.58 -4.70
C TRP A 146 -10.74 8.64 -3.92
N VAL A 147 -11.85 8.30 -4.58
CA VAL A 147 -13.19 8.27 -3.98
C VAL A 147 -13.82 6.91 -4.26
N HIS A 148 -14.20 6.21 -3.20
CA HIS A 148 -15.02 5.00 -3.28
C HIS A 148 -16.50 5.37 -3.36
N LEU A 149 -17.19 4.71 -4.29
CA LEU A 149 -18.64 4.79 -4.51
C LEU A 149 -19.16 3.36 -4.61
N HIS A 150 -20.25 3.07 -3.95
CA HIS A 150 -21.00 1.85 -4.19
C HIS A 150 -21.81 1.92 -5.48
N HIS A 151 -21.98 0.76 -6.11
CA HIS A 151 -22.79 0.67 -7.33
C HIS A 151 -24.25 1.13 -7.11
N GLU A 152 -24.77 0.98 -5.89
CA GLU A 152 -26.10 1.43 -5.47
C GLU A 152 -26.23 2.97 -5.46
N ASP A 153 -25.13 3.69 -5.16
CA ASP A 153 -25.08 5.16 -5.16
C ASP A 153 -25.44 5.76 -6.52
N PHE A 154 -25.11 5.05 -7.61
CA PHE A 154 -25.43 5.49 -8.98
C PHE A 154 -26.91 5.35 -9.33
N THR A 155 -27.66 4.56 -8.56
CA THR A 155 -29.07 4.24 -8.83
C THR A 155 -30.04 5.06 -7.97
N GLY A 156 -29.53 5.72 -6.92
CA GLY A 156 -30.36 6.46 -5.95
C GLY A 156 -31.29 5.57 -5.14
N GLN A 157 -30.97 4.27 -5.01
CA GLN A 157 -31.71 3.34 -4.19
C GLN A 157 -31.04 3.28 -2.82
N PHE A 158 -31.64 3.96 -1.83
CA PHE A 158 -31.28 3.91 -0.41
C PHE A 158 -32.56 3.75 0.42
#